data_AF-A0A1L9B6V4-F1
#
_entry.id   AF-A0A1L9B6V4-F1
#
_cell.length_a   1.000
_cell.length_b   1.000
_cell.length_c   1.000
_cell.angle_alpha   90.00
_cell.angle_beta   90.00
_cell.angle_gamma   90.00
#
_symmetry.space_group_name_H-M   'P 1'
#
loop_
_entity.id
_entity.type
_entity.pdbx_description
1 polymer ?
#
loop_
_entity_poly.entity_id
_entity_poly.type
_entity_poly.pdbx_seq_one_letter_code
_entity_poly.pdbx_strand_id
1 'polypeptide(L)'
;MRHAAALKRAAGVAVSTVAAASTIALLAPEVLGFFQNDEEELSRLEVALLECVQRAERDINAERFGHGAPTVADCNAVVGVDRCGRPIYQSMELGNLKHARALTCMQDILKELWPGPVSIEQRYRFYRHAKVLETVSREEEKRLLDADCAEELRGTIKPDVVLHADRKLLRAILLLDLKFPCPADRDPKWTEYGHKSTYSGSSQGRIYQEALGGKALMLSPKGIFE
;
A
#
# COMPACT_ATOMS: atom_id res chain seq x y z
N MET A 1 -31.01 36.36 -48.53
CA MET A 1 -29.70 36.85 -48.08
C MET A 1 -29.32 36.12 -46.79
N ARG A 2 -28.18 35.40 -46.81
CA ARG A 2 -27.13 35.23 -45.75
C ARG A 2 -27.59 34.89 -44.32
N HIS A 3 -26.96 34.05 -43.51
CA HIS A 3 -25.87 33.06 -43.51
C HIS A 3 -25.79 32.58 -42.04
N ALA A 4 -25.46 31.31 -41.78
CA ALA A 4 -24.67 30.78 -40.64
C ALA A 4 -25.15 29.36 -40.31
N ALA A 5 -24.51 28.29 -40.78
CA ALA A 5 -23.19 27.76 -40.41
C ALA A 5 -23.33 26.57 -39.45
N ALA A 6 -23.31 25.40 -40.08
CA ALA A 6 -22.81 24.10 -39.65
C ALA A 6 -22.22 23.96 -38.24
N LEU A 7 -22.88 23.17 -37.40
CA LEU A 7 -22.27 22.48 -36.26
C LEU A 7 -21.56 21.23 -36.79
N LYS A 8 -20.24 21.32 -36.96
CA LYS A 8 -19.36 20.15 -37.04
C LYS A 8 -19.34 19.49 -35.67
N ARG A 9 -19.99 18.33 -35.54
CA ARG A 9 -19.77 17.44 -34.39
C ARG A 9 -18.38 16.83 -34.50
N ALA A 10 -17.62 17.01 -33.43
CA ALA A 10 -16.24 16.59 -33.28
C ALA A 10 -16.08 15.11 -33.64
N ALA A 11 -14.96 14.82 -34.31
CA ALA A 11 -14.45 13.47 -34.47
C ALA A 11 -14.38 12.82 -33.09
N GLY A 12 -15.10 11.70 -32.94
CA GLY A 12 -14.91 10.82 -31.80
C GLY A 12 -13.47 10.34 -31.83
N VAL A 13 -12.67 10.78 -30.85
CA VAL A 13 -11.47 10.04 -30.50
C VAL A 13 -11.98 8.72 -29.96
N ALA A 14 -11.90 7.67 -30.78
CA ALA A 14 -12.01 6.32 -30.29
C ALA A 14 -10.82 6.12 -29.34
N VAL A 15 -11.06 6.33 -28.05
CA VAL A 15 -10.16 5.81 -27.01
C VAL A 15 -10.20 4.30 -27.20
N SER A 16 -9.09 3.74 -27.65
CA SER A 16 -8.93 2.30 -27.76
C SER A 16 -9.00 1.74 -26.34
N THR A 17 -10.18 1.34 -25.89
CA THR A 17 -10.38 0.63 -24.64
C THR A 17 -9.99 -0.83 -24.85
N VAL A 18 -8.70 -1.07 -25.08
CA VAL A 18 -8.14 -2.32 -24.61
C VAL A 18 -8.03 -2.11 -23.12
N ALA A 19 -9.00 -2.62 -22.35
CA ALA A 19 -8.83 -2.72 -20.91
C ALA A 19 -7.51 -3.47 -20.69
N ALA A 20 -6.49 -2.77 -20.21
CA ALA A 20 -5.26 -3.44 -19.80
C ALA A 20 -5.67 -4.44 -18.72
N ALA A 21 -5.29 -5.71 -18.88
CA ALA A 21 -5.61 -6.73 -17.89
C ALA A 21 -5.11 -6.28 -16.52
N SER A 22 -5.98 -6.37 -15.51
CA SER A 22 -5.65 -6.00 -14.13
C SER A 22 -4.41 -6.75 -13.65
N THR A 23 -3.44 -6.00 -13.10
CA THR A 23 -2.23 -6.57 -12.50
C THR A 23 -2.58 -7.39 -11.26
N ILE A 24 -3.56 -6.93 -10.47
CA ILE A 24 -4.09 -7.69 -9.32
C ILE A 24 -4.70 -9.02 -9.79
N ALA A 25 -5.47 -9.03 -10.88
CA ALA A 25 -6.02 -10.26 -11.43
C ALA A 25 -4.92 -11.27 -11.83
N LEU A 26 -3.83 -10.77 -12.41
CA LEU A 26 -2.68 -11.59 -12.79
C LEU A 26 -1.94 -12.18 -11.57
N LEU A 27 -1.68 -11.35 -10.55
CA LEU A 27 -0.84 -11.71 -9.41
C LEU A 27 -1.60 -12.38 -8.26
N ALA A 28 -2.92 -12.15 -8.18
CA ALA A 28 -3.83 -12.68 -7.16
C ALA A 28 -5.18 -13.11 -7.80
N PRO A 29 -5.21 -14.18 -8.62
CA PRO A 29 -6.41 -14.64 -9.33
C PRO A 29 -7.62 -14.93 -8.43
N GLU A 30 -7.41 -15.27 -7.16
CA GLU A 30 -8.49 -15.48 -6.19
C GLU A 30 -9.36 -14.21 -6.03
N VAL A 31 -8.74 -13.03 -6.14
CA VAL A 31 -9.45 -11.75 -6.07
C VAL A 31 -10.39 -11.58 -7.25
N LEU A 32 -9.98 -11.97 -8.46
CA LEU A 32 -10.87 -11.96 -9.63
C LEU A 32 -12.08 -12.87 -9.39
N GLY A 33 -11.88 -14.05 -8.83
CA GLY A 33 -12.97 -14.94 -8.42
C GLY A 33 -13.91 -14.32 -7.39
N PHE A 34 -13.40 -13.51 -6.46
CA PHE A 34 -14.20 -12.76 -5.49
C PHE A 34 -15.08 -11.69 -6.14
N PHE A 35 -14.60 -11.08 -7.22
CA PHE A 35 -15.38 -10.21 -8.11
C PHE A 35 -16.25 -10.99 -9.12
N GLN A 36 -16.51 -12.28 -8.90
CA GLN A 36 -17.30 -13.13 -9.81
C GLN A 36 -16.75 -13.19 -11.25
N ASN A 37 -15.43 -13.00 -11.40
CA ASN A 37 -14.72 -12.85 -12.67
C ASN A 37 -15.09 -11.59 -13.48
N ASP A 38 -15.58 -10.56 -12.80
CA ASP A 38 -15.74 -9.23 -13.37
C ASP A 38 -14.40 -8.49 -13.39
N GLU A 39 -13.71 -8.54 -14.54
CA GLU A 39 -12.45 -7.84 -14.75
C GLU A 39 -12.59 -6.32 -14.75
N GLU A 40 -13.76 -5.78 -15.11
CA GLU A 40 -14.00 -4.33 -15.18
C GLU A 40 -14.07 -3.73 -13.77
N GLU A 41 -14.83 -4.36 -12.87
CA GLU A 41 -14.93 -3.93 -11.47
C GLU A 41 -13.57 -4.06 -10.74
N LEU A 42 -12.84 -5.16 -10.95
CA LEU A 42 -11.49 -5.30 -10.37
C LEU A 42 -10.51 -4.26 -10.94
N SER A 43 -10.57 -3.99 -12.25
CA SER A 43 -9.74 -2.96 -12.88
C SER A 43 -10.07 -1.56 -12.36
N ARG A 44 -11.36 -1.26 -12.12
CA ARG A 44 -11.79 0.01 -11.53
C ARG A 44 -11.22 0.20 -10.13
N LEU A 45 -11.26 -0.84 -9.30
CA LEU A 45 -10.61 -0.82 -7.98
C LEU A 45 -9.10 -0.61 -8.10
N GLU A 46 -8.42 -1.39 -8.96
CA GLU A 46 -6.97 -1.31 -9.16
C GLU A 46 -6.52 0.11 -9.56
N VAL A 47 -7.18 0.70 -10.56
CA VAL A 47 -6.88 2.05 -11.04
C VAL A 47 -7.07 3.08 -9.93
N ALA A 48 -8.17 2.99 -9.18
CA ALA A 48 -8.45 3.92 -8.08
C ALA A 48 -7.43 3.81 -6.94
N LEU A 49 -7.01 2.59 -6.57
CA LEU A 49 -5.98 2.37 -5.56
C LEU A 49 -4.61 2.92 -6.02
N LEU A 50 -4.24 2.68 -7.27
CA LEU A 50 -2.99 3.21 -7.84
C LEU A 50 -3.01 4.75 -7.90
N GLU A 51 -4.13 5.35 -8.24
CA GLU A 51 -4.28 6.81 -8.25
C GLU A 51 -4.03 7.41 -6.86
N CYS A 52 -4.50 6.77 -5.78
CA CYS A 52 -4.23 7.22 -4.41
C CYS A 52 -2.72 7.32 -4.11
N VAL A 53 -1.95 6.30 -4.49
CA VAL A 53 -0.49 6.25 -4.24
C VAL A 53 0.24 7.27 -5.12
N GLN A 54 -0.12 7.34 -6.40
CA GLN A 54 0.50 8.29 -7.33
C GLN A 54 0.19 9.74 -6.96
N ARG A 55 -1.03 10.03 -6.51
CA ARG A 55 -1.42 11.36 -6.06
C ARG A 55 -0.70 11.73 -4.78
N ALA A 56 -0.60 10.83 -3.80
CA ALA A 56 0.16 11.08 -2.58
C ALA A 56 1.63 11.41 -2.87
N GLU A 57 2.28 10.66 -3.78
CA GLU A 57 3.65 10.94 -4.23
C GLU A 57 3.77 12.34 -4.82
N ARG A 58 2.89 12.69 -5.78
CA ARG A 58 2.90 14.00 -6.45
C ARG A 58 2.65 15.15 -5.47
N ASP A 59 1.59 15.05 -4.68
CA ASP A 59 1.14 16.12 -3.80
C ASP A 59 2.18 16.40 -2.71
N ILE A 60 2.69 15.37 -2.02
CA ILE A 60 3.70 15.56 -0.97
C ILE A 60 5.02 16.06 -1.55
N ASN A 61 5.45 15.56 -2.72
CA ASN A 61 6.65 16.08 -3.36
C ASN A 61 6.47 17.56 -3.76
N ALA A 62 5.31 17.95 -4.26
CA ALA A 62 5.03 19.35 -4.59
C ALA A 62 5.03 20.25 -3.34
N GLU A 63 4.41 19.79 -2.25
CA GLU A 63 4.39 20.49 -0.96
C GLU A 63 5.79 20.68 -0.36
N ARG A 64 6.72 19.74 -0.58
CA ARG A 64 8.07 19.73 0.03
C ARG A 64 9.17 20.29 -0.87
N PHE A 65 9.04 20.16 -2.18
CA PHE A 65 10.08 20.48 -3.16
C PHE A 65 9.58 21.42 -4.28
N GLY A 66 8.36 21.94 -4.19
CA GLY A 66 7.73 22.78 -5.20
C GLY A 66 7.23 21.95 -6.39
N HIS A 67 8.15 21.47 -7.22
CA HIS A 67 7.87 20.56 -8.33
C HIS A 67 9.11 19.69 -8.61
N GLY A 68 8.94 18.36 -8.61
CA GLY A 68 10.03 17.41 -8.86
C GLY A 68 10.10 16.28 -7.82
N ALA A 69 10.92 15.27 -8.07
CA ALA A 69 11.17 14.18 -7.12
C ALA A 69 12.38 14.53 -6.22
N PRO A 70 12.39 14.07 -4.95
CA PRO A 70 13.57 14.23 -4.10
C PRO A 70 14.80 13.56 -4.71
N THR A 71 15.97 14.19 -4.56
CA THR A 71 17.25 13.65 -4.99
C THR A 71 17.77 12.59 -4.01
N VAL A 72 18.83 11.86 -4.41
CA VAL A 72 19.54 10.95 -3.49
C VAL A 72 20.03 11.69 -2.24
N ALA A 73 20.49 12.93 -2.39
CA ALA A 73 20.98 13.74 -1.28
C ALA A 73 19.84 14.10 -0.32
N ASP A 74 18.69 14.54 -0.85
CA ASP A 74 17.50 14.81 -0.05
C ASP A 74 17.08 13.56 0.72
N CYS A 75 16.90 12.42 0.05
CA CYS A 75 16.45 11.18 0.67
C CYS A 75 17.35 10.67 1.82
N ASN A 76 18.66 10.91 1.73
CA ASN A 76 19.66 10.47 2.71
C ASN A 76 19.96 11.53 3.78
N ALA A 77 19.37 12.73 3.70
CA ALA A 77 19.56 13.75 4.72
C ALA A 77 19.01 13.26 6.07
N VAL A 78 19.81 13.41 7.13
CA VAL A 78 19.36 13.16 8.50
C VAL A 78 18.63 14.41 8.98
N VAL A 79 17.34 14.27 9.29
CA VAL A 79 16.44 15.36 9.69
C VAL A 79 16.13 15.36 11.18
N GLY A 80 16.56 14.32 11.89
CA GLY A 80 16.43 14.23 13.34
C GLY A 80 16.97 12.92 13.89
N VAL A 81 16.66 12.68 15.16
CA VAL A 81 16.91 11.41 15.85
C VAL A 81 15.62 10.99 16.54
N ASP A 82 15.33 9.69 16.52
CA ASP A 82 14.20 9.16 17.27
C ASP A 82 14.53 9.07 18.77
N ARG A 83 13.52 8.72 19.59
CA ARG A 83 13.69 8.58 21.05
C ARG A 83 14.73 7.54 21.48
N CYS A 84 15.16 6.68 20.56
CA CYS A 84 16.14 5.62 20.76
C CYS A 84 17.52 6.01 20.23
N GLY A 85 17.70 7.27 19.82
CA GLY A 85 18.94 7.79 19.28
C GLY A 85 19.25 7.32 17.86
N ARG A 86 18.30 6.70 17.15
CA ARG A 86 18.48 6.28 15.75
C ARG A 86 18.23 7.47 14.83
N PRO A 87 19.04 7.67 13.77
CA PRO A 87 18.83 8.76 12.82
C PRO A 87 17.49 8.60 12.11
N ILE A 88 16.76 9.71 11.99
CA ILE A 88 15.59 9.83 11.15
C ILE A 88 16.06 10.43 9.82
N TYR A 89 15.89 9.67 8.74
CA TYR A 89 16.20 10.14 7.40
C TYR A 89 14.99 10.83 6.78
N GLN A 90 15.22 11.85 5.94
CA GLN A 90 14.15 12.56 5.23
C GLN A 90 13.29 11.60 4.39
N SER A 91 13.88 10.55 3.82
CA SER A 91 13.12 9.49 3.12
C SER A 91 12.07 8.80 4.00
N MET A 92 12.33 8.64 5.31
CA MET A 92 11.37 8.06 6.25
C MET A 92 10.19 9.02 6.49
N GLU A 93 10.46 10.31 6.69
CA GLU A 93 9.41 11.31 6.88
C GLU A 93 8.54 11.48 5.62
N LEU A 94 9.17 11.57 4.45
CA LEU A 94 8.45 11.64 3.18
C LEU A 94 7.61 10.39 2.95
N GLY A 95 8.16 9.21 3.22
CA GLY A 95 7.44 7.95 3.15
C GLY A 95 6.21 7.96 4.05
N ASN A 96 6.34 8.36 5.32
CA ASN A 96 5.24 8.43 6.28
C ASN A 96 4.13 9.41 5.84
N LEU A 97 4.52 10.59 5.33
CA LEU A 97 3.55 11.59 4.85
C LEU A 97 2.76 11.08 3.65
N LYS A 98 3.44 10.48 2.68
CA LYS A 98 2.82 9.91 1.48
C LYS A 98 1.93 8.72 1.82
N HIS A 99 2.41 7.86 2.71
CA HIS A 99 1.69 6.71 3.25
C HIS A 99 0.36 7.14 3.89
N ALA A 100 0.39 8.10 4.83
CA ALA A 100 -0.82 8.60 5.48
C ALA A 100 -1.81 9.23 4.48
N ARG A 101 -1.31 9.98 3.49
CA ARG A 101 -2.14 10.61 2.44
C ARG A 101 -2.80 9.55 1.54
N ALA A 102 -2.03 8.56 1.09
CA ALA A 102 -2.54 7.49 0.23
C ALA A 102 -3.54 6.62 0.98
N LEU A 103 -3.26 6.26 2.23
CA LEU A 103 -4.18 5.47 3.05
C LEU A 103 -5.53 6.15 3.20
N THR A 104 -5.57 7.45 3.52
CA THR A 104 -6.82 8.22 3.62
C THR A 104 -7.67 8.06 2.35
N CYS A 105 -7.05 8.26 1.18
CA CYS A 105 -7.72 8.06 -0.13
C CYS A 105 -8.20 6.62 -0.32
N MET A 106 -7.37 5.62 0.02
CA MET A 106 -7.74 4.21 -0.10
C MET A 106 -8.89 3.83 0.83
N GLN A 107 -9.03 4.41 2.02
CA GLN A 107 -10.15 4.09 2.90
C GLN A 107 -11.49 4.42 2.22
N ASP A 108 -11.56 5.58 1.55
CA ASP A 108 -12.76 6.02 0.83
C ASP A 108 -13.04 5.12 -0.37
N ILE A 109 -12.01 4.82 -1.18
CA ILE A 109 -12.13 3.92 -2.34
C ILE A 109 -12.58 2.51 -1.93
N LEU A 110 -11.95 1.94 -0.90
CA LEU A 110 -12.27 0.59 -0.44
C LEU A 110 -13.67 0.50 0.17
N LYS A 111 -14.15 1.56 0.83
CA LYS A 111 -15.52 1.63 1.32
C LYS A 111 -16.56 1.60 0.20
N GLU A 112 -16.23 2.16 -0.96
CA GLU A 112 -17.12 2.21 -2.12
C GLU A 112 -17.03 0.93 -2.98
N LEU A 113 -15.80 0.47 -3.27
CA LEU A 113 -15.55 -0.53 -4.32
C LEU A 113 -15.21 -1.92 -3.81
N TRP A 114 -14.81 -2.08 -2.53
CA TRP A 114 -14.51 -3.41 -1.99
C TRP A 114 -15.76 -4.04 -1.34
N PRO A 115 -16.24 -5.20 -1.82
CA PRO A 115 -17.51 -5.76 -1.33
C PRO A 115 -17.40 -6.51 0.01
N GLY A 116 -16.17 -6.69 0.54
CA GLY A 116 -15.91 -7.44 1.77
C GLY A 116 -15.46 -6.57 2.95
N PRO A 117 -15.12 -7.19 4.10
CA PRO A 117 -14.45 -6.49 5.18
C PRO A 117 -13.03 -6.06 4.81
N VAL A 118 -12.58 -4.98 5.45
CA VAL A 118 -11.23 -4.42 5.27
C VAL A 118 -10.62 -4.15 6.65
N SER A 119 -9.35 -4.50 6.83
CA SER A 119 -8.55 -4.07 7.98
C SER A 119 -7.45 -3.13 7.50
N ILE A 120 -7.47 -1.87 7.96
CA ILE A 120 -6.47 -0.86 7.59
C ILE A 120 -5.50 -0.68 8.75
N GLU A 121 -4.21 -0.83 8.46
CA GLU A 121 -3.13 -0.70 9.43
C GLU A 121 -3.36 -1.53 10.71
N GLN A 122 -4.05 -2.67 10.61
CA GLN A 122 -4.29 -3.55 11.75
C GLN A 122 -2.98 -4.27 12.09
N ARG A 123 -2.55 -4.16 13.35
CA ARG A 123 -1.40 -4.88 13.86
C ARG A 123 -1.80 -6.29 14.30
N TYR A 124 -0.96 -7.25 14.00
CA TYR A 124 -1.13 -8.63 14.44
C TYR A 124 0.12 -9.12 15.16
N ARG A 125 -0.07 -10.09 16.06
CA ARG A 125 1.02 -10.87 16.64
C ARG A 125 1.01 -12.25 15.99
N PHE A 126 2.14 -12.63 15.39
CA PHE A 126 2.23 -13.89 14.65
C PHE A 126 3.29 -14.81 15.26
N TYR A 127 2.83 -15.87 15.90
CA TYR A 127 3.68 -16.91 16.46
C TYR A 127 4.00 -17.94 15.38
N ARG A 128 4.99 -17.64 14.52
CA ARG A 128 5.31 -18.41 13.31
C ARG A 128 5.46 -19.92 13.53
N HIS A 129 6.05 -20.36 14.64
CA HIS A 129 6.24 -21.79 14.96
C HIS A 129 4.92 -22.48 15.34
N ALA A 130 4.09 -21.83 16.14
CA ALA A 130 2.79 -22.35 16.56
C ALA A 130 1.70 -22.15 15.50
N LYS A 131 1.96 -21.34 14.47
CA LYS A 131 0.98 -20.92 13.44
C LYS A 131 -0.25 -20.25 14.05
N VAL A 132 -0.04 -19.48 15.12
CA VAL A 132 -1.08 -18.71 15.80
C VAL A 132 -0.97 -17.25 15.39
N LEU A 133 -2.11 -16.65 15.04
CA LEU A 133 -2.24 -15.24 14.70
C LEU A 133 -3.26 -14.59 15.63
N GLU A 134 -2.92 -13.45 16.20
CA GLU A 134 -3.79 -12.68 17.08
C GLU A 134 -3.84 -11.23 16.62
N THR A 135 -4.99 -10.57 16.79
CA THR A 135 -5.07 -9.12 16.65
C THR A 135 -4.44 -8.43 17.84
N VAL A 136 -3.76 -7.32 17.58
CA VAL A 136 -3.31 -6.38 18.60
C VAL A 136 -4.29 -5.21 18.61
N SER A 137 -4.94 -4.92 19.73
CA SER A 137 -5.89 -3.80 19.80
C SER A 137 -5.16 -2.46 19.61
N ARG A 138 -5.90 -1.38 19.31
CA ARG A 138 -5.29 -0.04 19.16
C ARG A 138 -4.68 0.46 20.45
N GLU A 139 -5.30 0.15 21.59
CA GLU A 139 -4.82 0.51 22.92
C GLU A 139 -3.55 -0.26 23.27
N GLU A 140 -3.50 -1.55 22.93
CA GLU A 140 -2.28 -2.36 23.08
C GLU A 140 -1.18 -1.86 22.14
N GLU A 141 -1.48 -1.64 20.85
CA GLU A 141 -0.51 -1.09 19.89
C GLU A 141 0.09 0.22 20.39
N LYS A 142 -0.74 1.15 20.89
CA LYS A 142 -0.27 2.40 21.48
C LYS A 142 0.67 2.15 22.67
N ARG A 143 0.28 1.27 23.60
CA ARG A 143 1.13 0.92 24.76
C ARG A 143 2.48 0.33 24.33
N LEU A 144 2.49 -0.58 23.36
CA LEU A 144 3.72 -1.19 22.82
C LEU A 144 4.59 -0.14 22.10
N LEU A 145 3.96 0.79 21.38
CA LEU A 145 4.66 1.90 20.72
C LEU A 145 5.21 2.91 21.74
N ASP A 146 4.61 3.07 22.91
CA ASP A 146 5.12 3.95 23.97
C ASP A 146 6.24 3.29 24.80
N ALA A 147 6.31 1.95 24.79
CA ALA A 147 7.28 1.14 25.52
C ALA A 147 8.70 1.11 24.89
N ASP A 148 9.68 0.66 25.70
CA ASP A 148 11.13 0.65 25.46
C ASP A 148 11.53 0.37 23.99
N CYS A 149 11.71 1.45 23.23
CA CYS A 149 12.24 1.43 21.87
C CYS A 149 11.63 0.42 20.87
N ALA A 150 10.33 0.10 21.04
CA ALA A 150 9.59 -0.85 20.21
C ALA A 150 10.10 -2.31 20.29
N GLU A 151 10.87 -2.66 21.33
CA GLU A 151 11.31 -4.04 21.59
C GLU A 151 10.11 -4.98 21.78
N GLU A 152 9.05 -4.50 22.43
CA GLU A 152 7.81 -5.25 22.63
C GLU A 152 6.98 -5.45 21.34
N LEU A 153 7.30 -4.73 20.26
CA LEU A 153 6.71 -4.96 18.94
C LEU A 153 7.37 -6.12 18.19
N ARG A 154 8.42 -6.75 18.73
CA ARG A 154 9.03 -7.95 18.15
C ARG A 154 7.98 -9.05 17.97
N GLY A 155 8.00 -9.70 16.81
CA GLY A 155 7.00 -10.71 16.46
C GLY A 155 5.62 -10.15 16.10
N THR A 156 5.47 -8.82 15.98
CA THR A 156 4.26 -8.23 15.39
C THR A 156 4.45 -7.89 13.92
N ILE A 157 3.36 -7.87 13.18
CA ILE A 157 3.28 -7.45 11.78
C ILE A 157 2.15 -6.44 11.60
N LYS A 158 2.28 -5.55 10.62
CA LYS A 158 1.28 -4.53 10.32
C LYS A 158 1.26 -4.27 8.81
N PRO A 159 0.52 -5.06 8.03
CA PRO A 159 0.19 -4.72 6.66
C PRO A 159 -0.61 -3.42 6.62
N ASP A 160 -0.48 -2.67 5.53
CA ASP A 160 -1.16 -1.38 5.40
C ASP A 160 -2.65 -1.56 5.11
N VAL A 161 -2.98 -2.51 4.23
CA VAL A 161 -4.36 -2.91 3.95
C VAL A 161 -4.46 -4.43 3.89
N VAL A 162 -5.43 -4.98 4.61
CA VAL A 162 -5.85 -6.38 4.52
C VAL A 162 -7.27 -6.42 3.96
N LEU A 163 -7.43 -7.08 2.82
CA LEU A 163 -8.72 -7.30 2.19
C LEU A 163 -9.20 -8.71 2.51
N HIS A 164 -10.43 -8.83 2.99
CA HIS A 164 -11.04 -10.09 3.40
C HIS A 164 -12.17 -10.47 2.44
N ALA A 165 -12.27 -11.76 2.12
CA ALA A 165 -13.39 -12.30 1.34
C ALA A 165 -14.65 -12.57 2.19
N ASP A 166 -14.47 -12.76 3.50
CA ASP A 166 -15.55 -13.03 4.45
C ASP A 166 -15.22 -12.42 5.84
N ARG A 167 -16.04 -12.72 6.85
CA ARG A 167 -15.86 -12.21 8.22
C ARG A 167 -14.77 -12.94 9.02
N LYS A 168 -13.97 -13.82 8.42
CA LYS A 168 -12.78 -14.41 9.05
C LYS A 168 -11.60 -13.43 8.95
N LEU A 169 -11.61 -12.43 9.82
CA LEU A 169 -10.66 -11.31 9.79
C LEU A 169 -9.17 -11.69 10.02
N LEU A 170 -8.89 -12.94 10.39
CA LEU A 170 -7.53 -13.50 10.47
C LEU A 170 -7.08 -14.19 9.18
N ARG A 171 -7.83 -14.03 8.09
CA ARG A 171 -7.47 -14.54 6.76
C ARG A 171 -7.70 -13.45 5.73
N ALA A 172 -6.69 -13.22 4.89
CA ALA A 172 -6.76 -12.29 3.77
C ALA A 172 -7.05 -13.04 2.47
N ILE A 173 -7.68 -12.35 1.52
CA ILE A 173 -7.62 -12.70 0.10
C ILE A 173 -6.53 -11.91 -0.61
N LEU A 174 -6.30 -10.66 -0.19
CA LEU A 174 -5.25 -9.79 -0.70
C LEU A 174 -4.69 -8.90 0.42
N LEU A 175 -3.38 -8.70 0.41
CA LEU A 175 -2.65 -7.81 1.31
C LEU A 175 -1.95 -6.76 0.45
N LEU A 176 -2.11 -5.49 0.79
CA LEU A 176 -1.43 -4.39 0.13
C LEU A 176 -0.50 -3.70 1.13
N ASP A 177 0.75 -3.47 0.72
CA ASP A 177 1.74 -2.70 1.47
C ASP A 177 2.23 -1.55 0.58
N LEU A 178 2.10 -0.33 1.07
CA LEU A 178 2.39 0.88 0.32
C LEU A 178 3.89 1.18 0.38
N LYS A 179 4.50 1.33 -0.79
CA LYS A 179 5.92 1.65 -0.92
C LYS A 179 6.10 2.96 -1.65
N PHE A 180 6.82 3.89 -1.00
CA PHE A 180 7.24 5.16 -1.59
C PHE A 180 8.78 5.25 -1.62
N PRO A 181 9.43 4.61 -2.62
CA PRO A 181 10.88 4.66 -2.75
C PRO A 181 11.39 6.11 -2.90
N CYS A 182 12.54 6.39 -2.29
CA CYS A 182 13.19 7.68 -2.34
C CYS A 182 14.68 7.45 -2.63
N PRO A 183 15.25 7.98 -3.74
CA PRO A 183 14.59 8.74 -4.81
C PRO A 183 13.62 7.91 -5.68
N ALA A 184 12.85 8.59 -6.52
CA ALA A 184 11.76 8.01 -7.30
C ALA A 184 12.17 6.95 -8.34
N ASP A 185 13.44 6.91 -8.74
CA ASP A 185 13.99 5.89 -9.63
C ASP A 185 14.26 4.55 -8.93
N ARG A 186 14.28 4.51 -7.59
CA ARG A 186 14.41 3.24 -6.84
C ARG A 186 13.16 2.38 -6.98
N ASP A 187 13.34 1.08 -7.02
CA ASP A 187 12.23 0.13 -7.04
C ASP A 187 11.69 -0.13 -5.64
N PRO A 188 10.38 -0.38 -5.49
CA PRO A 188 9.81 -0.84 -4.23
C PRO A 188 10.40 -2.20 -3.86
N LYS A 189 10.66 -2.39 -2.57
CA LYS A 189 11.23 -3.63 -2.04
C LYS A 189 10.58 -3.98 -0.71
N TRP A 190 10.36 -5.27 -0.50
CA TRP A 190 10.03 -5.79 0.82
C TRP A 190 11.21 -5.60 1.77
N THR A 191 10.89 -5.31 3.03
CA THR A 191 11.92 -5.32 4.07
C THR A 191 12.36 -6.75 4.34
N GLU A 192 13.67 -6.99 4.29
CA GLU A 192 14.27 -8.25 4.73
C GLU A 192 14.52 -8.24 6.22
N TYR A 193 14.05 -9.28 6.93
CA TYR A 193 14.25 -9.39 8.36
C TYR A 193 15.66 -9.90 8.69
N GLY A 194 16.44 -9.05 9.36
CA GLY A 194 17.80 -9.37 9.82
C GLY A 194 17.86 -10.41 10.95
N HIS A 195 19.07 -10.81 11.32
CA HIS A 195 19.36 -11.87 12.32
C HIS A 195 18.75 -11.67 13.71
N LYS A 196 18.44 -10.42 14.10
CA LYS A 196 17.81 -10.10 15.40
C LYS A 196 16.28 -10.19 15.38
N SER A 197 15.67 -10.38 14.21
CA SER A 197 14.22 -10.51 14.08
C SER A 197 13.77 -11.94 14.36
N THR A 198 12.60 -12.11 14.97
CA THR A 198 11.90 -13.40 15.08
C THR A 198 11.56 -14.02 13.71
N TYR A 199 11.65 -13.22 12.65
CA TYR A 199 11.40 -13.61 11.26
C TYR A 199 12.67 -13.65 10.41
N SER A 200 13.84 -13.78 11.05
CA SER A 200 15.14 -13.76 10.36
C SER A 200 15.17 -14.63 9.10
N GLY A 201 15.75 -14.08 8.03
CA GLY A 201 15.89 -14.77 6.75
C GLY A 201 14.59 -14.87 5.94
N SER A 202 13.58 -14.07 6.28
CA SER A 202 12.34 -13.95 5.51
C SER A 202 12.08 -12.48 5.18
N SER A 203 11.35 -12.25 4.09
CA SER A 203 10.86 -10.92 3.72
C SER A 203 9.55 -10.59 4.44
N GLN A 204 9.27 -9.30 4.58
CA GLN A 204 8.01 -8.78 5.11
C GLN A 204 6.79 -9.38 4.39
N GLY A 205 6.76 -9.33 3.05
CA GLY A 205 5.67 -9.87 2.25
C GLY A 205 5.48 -11.38 2.42
N ARG A 206 6.57 -12.14 2.61
CA ARG A 206 6.49 -13.57 2.91
C ARG A 206 5.84 -13.82 4.27
N ILE A 207 6.21 -13.07 5.30
CA ILE A 207 5.61 -13.23 6.63
C ILE A 207 4.13 -12.87 6.62
N TYR A 208 3.73 -11.84 5.87
CA TYR A 208 2.31 -11.50 5.73
C TYR A 208 1.52 -12.65 5.10
N GLN A 209 2.02 -13.23 4.00
CA GLN A 209 1.42 -14.40 3.35
C GLN A 209 1.38 -15.62 4.28
N GLU A 210 2.46 -15.90 5.00
CA GLU A 210 2.49 -17.02 5.96
C GLU A 210 1.50 -16.83 7.12
N ALA A 211 1.24 -15.60 7.54
CA ALA A 211 0.36 -15.27 8.66
C ALA A 211 -1.12 -15.22 8.26
N LEU A 212 -1.43 -14.55 7.15
CA LEU A 212 -2.80 -14.20 6.74
C LEU A 212 -3.27 -14.96 5.50
N GLY A 213 -2.38 -15.68 4.80
CA GLY A 213 -2.68 -16.56 3.68
C GLY A 213 -2.66 -15.89 2.31
N GLY A 214 -3.51 -14.88 2.09
CA GLY A 214 -3.68 -14.24 0.78
C GLY A 214 -2.40 -13.65 0.18
N LYS A 215 -2.41 -13.34 -1.11
CA LYS A 215 -1.27 -12.76 -1.81
C LYS A 215 -0.89 -11.41 -1.18
N ALA A 216 0.41 -11.15 -1.00
CA ALA A 216 0.91 -9.84 -0.59
C ALA A 216 1.53 -9.12 -1.78
N LEU A 217 1.06 -7.91 -2.04
CA LEU A 217 1.52 -7.04 -3.13
C LEU A 217 2.00 -5.71 -2.57
N MET A 218 3.06 -5.16 -3.18
CA MET A 218 3.47 -3.78 -2.95
C MET A 218 2.74 -2.87 -3.93
N LEU A 219 2.11 -1.82 -3.40
CA LEU A 219 1.58 -0.72 -4.20
C LEU A 219 2.53 0.46 -4.11
N SER A 220 3.02 0.90 -5.27
CA SER A 220 3.91 2.05 -5.35
C SER A 220 3.46 3.00 -6.46
N PRO A 221 3.98 4.24 -6.51
CA PRO A 221 3.68 5.16 -7.60
C PRO A 221 4.00 4.61 -9.00
N LYS A 222 4.92 3.64 -9.09
CA LYS A 222 5.32 2.96 -10.34
C LYS A 222 4.38 1.85 -10.78
N GLY A 223 3.49 1.37 -9.90
CA GLY A 223 2.62 0.22 -10.17
C GLY A 223 2.56 -0.78 -9.01
N ILE A 224 2.17 -2.01 -9.35
CA ILE A 224 1.94 -3.12 -8.42
C ILE A 224 3.04 -4.17 -8.59
N PHE A 225 3.59 -4.66 -7.48
CA PHE A 225 4.73 -5.57 -7.44
C PHE A 225 4.50 -6.72 -6.46
N GLU A 226 5.19 -7.83 -6.66
CA GLU A 226 5.19 -8.99 -5.75
C GLU A 226 6.19 -8.89 -4.61
#